data_AF-A0A3B8WPG3-F1
#
_entry.id   AF-A0A3B8WPG3-F1
#
_cell.length_a   1.000
_cell.length_b   1.000
_cell.length_c   1.000
_cell.angle_alpha   90.00
_cell.angle_beta   90.00
_cell.angle_gamma   90.00
#
_symmetry.space_group_name_H-M   'P 1'
#
loop_
_entity.id
_entity.type
_entity.pdbx_description
1 polymer ?
#
loop_
_entity_poly.entity_id
_entity_poly.type
_entity_poly.pdbx_seq_one_letter_code
_entity_poly.pdbx_strand_id
1 'polypeptide(L)'
;MPLFLKESVDPNLVFIFDDSGSMGWRFMPDDLSGRAGNNYYYSSHVNKIYYDPSVTYTPPYKPDGSSRYPNSSYTNAWVNGFDQSEGTDDLRNDIRFDQIGSIEQGFYMQFNSSTSCDSNPRQNSCYTAVLLNNASAEEKQNYANWFSYYSTRALAAKSGITEAFFDLPENIRVGYGAINVNGRTIDGVNTDTLVSGV
;
A
#
# COMPACT_ATOMS: atom_id res chain seq x y z
N MET A 1 -3.70 2.79 52.36
CA MET A 1 -4.28 3.47 51.19
C MET A 1 -3.99 2.65 49.94
N PRO A 2 -4.95 2.51 49.02
CA PRO A 2 -5.14 1.30 48.22
C PRO A 2 -4.29 1.22 46.95
N LEU A 3 -4.11 -0.02 46.51
CA LEU A 3 -3.52 -0.47 45.26
C LEU A 3 -4.46 -0.07 44.10
N PHE A 4 -4.00 0.78 43.19
CA PHE A 4 -4.73 1.08 41.96
C PHE A 4 -4.69 -0.17 41.07
N LEU A 5 -5.82 -0.87 40.96
CA LEU A 5 -6.10 -1.70 39.79
C LEU A 5 -6.11 -0.76 38.58
N LYS A 6 -5.15 -0.93 37.68
CA LYS A 6 -5.29 -0.49 36.31
C LYS A 6 -6.35 -1.41 35.71
N GLU A 7 -7.62 -1.01 35.73
CA GLU A 7 -8.62 -1.70 34.90
C GLU A 7 -8.08 -1.71 33.48
N SER A 8 -7.82 -2.91 32.98
CA SER A 8 -7.73 -3.17 31.55
C SER A 8 -9.13 -2.88 31.02
N VAL A 9 -9.23 -1.79 30.27
CA VAL A 9 -10.45 -1.40 29.59
C VAL A 9 -10.27 -1.89 28.17
N ASP A 10 -11.15 -2.81 27.77
CA ASP A 10 -11.10 -3.51 26.49
C ASP A 10 -10.97 -2.53 25.31
N PRO A 11 -10.20 -2.87 24.26
CA PRO A 11 -10.13 -2.07 23.05
C PRO A 11 -11.51 -1.92 22.40
N ASN A 12 -11.90 -0.68 22.07
CA ASN A 12 -13.16 -0.39 21.35
C ASN A 12 -13.07 -0.62 19.84
N LEU A 13 -11.88 -0.95 19.32
CA LEU A 13 -11.66 -1.22 17.91
C LEU A 13 -10.64 -2.35 17.75
N VAL A 14 -11.09 -3.47 17.21
CA VAL A 14 -10.23 -4.60 16.83
C VAL A 14 -9.97 -4.48 15.34
N PHE A 15 -8.71 -4.22 14.97
CA PHE A 15 -8.29 -4.28 13.58
C PHE A 15 -7.79 -5.69 13.30
N ILE A 16 -8.45 -6.37 12.37
CA ILE A 16 -8.02 -7.68 11.89
C ILE A 16 -7.29 -7.48 10.56
N PHE A 17 -5.96 -7.64 10.56
CA PHE A 17 -5.14 -7.65 9.35
C PHE A 17 -5.22 -9.04 8.71
N ASP A 18 -5.70 -9.09 7.47
CA ASP A 18 -5.57 -10.26 6.61
C ASP A 18 -4.08 -10.48 6.25
N ASP A 19 -3.56 -11.67 6.51
CA ASP A 19 -2.18 -12.10 6.21
C ASP A 19 -2.16 -13.26 5.18
N SER A 20 -3.24 -13.40 4.39
CA SER A 20 -3.42 -14.44 3.35
C SER A 20 -2.39 -14.44 2.21
N GLY A 21 -1.30 -13.66 2.32
CA GLY A 21 -0.31 -13.41 1.25
C GLY A 21 -0.83 -12.48 0.14
N SER A 22 -2.15 -12.39 -0.05
CA SER A 22 -2.78 -11.52 -1.06
C SER A 22 -2.49 -10.04 -0.82
N MET A 23 -2.23 -9.65 0.43
CA MET A 23 -1.90 -8.27 0.78
C MET A 23 -0.54 -7.80 0.22
N GLY A 24 0.33 -8.73 -0.16
CA GLY A 24 1.57 -8.42 -0.88
C GLY A 24 1.36 -8.11 -2.37
N TRP A 25 0.15 -8.29 -2.90
CA TRP A 25 -0.11 -8.09 -4.33
C TRP A 25 -0.09 -6.61 -4.70
N ARG A 26 0.49 -6.33 -5.87
CA ARG A 26 0.57 -4.99 -6.48
C ARG A 26 -0.58 -4.73 -7.45
N PHE A 27 -1.69 -5.43 -7.27
CA PHE A 27 -2.85 -5.33 -8.15
C PHE A 27 -4.18 -5.41 -7.39
N MET A 28 -5.19 -4.73 -7.91
CA MET A 28 -6.60 -4.88 -7.53
C MET A 28 -7.47 -4.48 -8.73
N PRO A 29 -8.52 -5.24 -9.12
CA PRO A 29 -9.11 -6.39 -8.40
C PRO A 29 -8.38 -7.74 -8.58
N ASP A 30 -8.82 -8.78 -7.84
CA ASP A 30 -8.20 -10.12 -7.80
C ASP A 30 -8.14 -10.82 -9.16
N ASP A 31 -9.08 -10.51 -10.05
CA ASP A 31 -9.16 -11.08 -11.41
C ASP A 31 -8.04 -10.60 -12.35
N LEU A 32 -7.19 -9.66 -11.89
CA LEU A 32 -5.94 -9.27 -12.54
C LEU A 32 -4.78 -10.24 -12.26
N SER A 33 -4.99 -11.26 -11.41
CA SER A 33 -4.01 -12.33 -11.21
C SER A 33 -3.63 -12.98 -12.53
N GLY A 34 -2.32 -13.12 -12.78
CA GLY A 34 -1.78 -13.66 -14.03
C GLY A 34 -1.94 -12.75 -15.26
N ARG A 35 -2.34 -11.48 -15.09
CA ARG A 35 -2.51 -10.51 -16.19
C ARG A 35 -1.35 -9.53 -16.37
N ALA A 36 -0.25 -9.70 -15.64
CA ALA A 36 0.91 -8.81 -15.68
C ALA A 36 1.63 -8.76 -17.05
N GLY A 37 1.30 -9.64 -18.00
CA GLY A 37 1.73 -9.49 -19.41
C GLY A 37 0.93 -8.46 -20.24
N ASN A 38 -0.02 -7.74 -19.64
CA ASN A 38 -0.92 -6.82 -20.34
C ASN A 38 -0.69 -5.37 -19.90
N ASN A 39 -0.77 -4.42 -20.84
CA ASN A 39 -0.57 -2.99 -20.56
C ASN A 39 -1.57 -2.47 -19.52
N TYR A 40 -2.84 -2.88 -19.60
CA TYR A 40 -3.87 -2.43 -18.66
C TYR A 40 -3.59 -2.78 -17.20
N TYR A 41 -2.74 -3.78 -16.92
CA TYR A 41 -2.34 -4.14 -15.56
C TYR A 41 -1.56 -3.01 -14.85
N TYR A 42 -0.87 -2.16 -15.61
CA TYR A 42 -0.01 -1.08 -15.11
C TYR A 42 -0.66 0.30 -15.28
N SER A 43 -1.99 0.34 -15.27
CA SER A 43 -2.77 1.57 -15.36
C SER A 43 -3.73 1.67 -14.18
N SER A 44 -3.79 2.84 -13.53
CA SER A 44 -4.79 3.12 -12.48
C SER A 44 -6.24 2.99 -12.98
N HIS A 45 -6.44 3.05 -14.30
CA HIS A 45 -7.76 2.88 -14.91
C HIS A 45 -8.34 1.48 -14.64
N VAL A 46 -7.50 0.42 -14.67
CA VAL A 46 -7.92 -0.97 -14.43
C VAL A 46 -7.39 -1.52 -13.12
N ASN A 47 -6.11 -1.31 -12.82
CA ASN A 47 -5.49 -1.71 -11.58
C ASN A 47 -5.52 -0.58 -10.56
N LYS A 48 -6.42 -0.65 -9.58
CA LYS A 48 -6.65 0.43 -8.61
C LYS A 48 -5.54 0.64 -7.59
N ILE A 49 -4.59 -0.29 -7.51
CA ILE A 49 -3.39 -0.14 -6.68
C ILE A 49 -2.26 0.54 -7.47
N TYR A 50 -2.29 0.49 -8.80
CA TYR A 50 -1.22 1.06 -9.60
C TYR A 50 -1.20 2.58 -9.53
N TYR A 51 -0.02 3.16 -9.80
CA TYR A 51 0.19 4.60 -9.77
C TYR A 51 -0.82 5.35 -10.64
N ASP A 52 -1.44 6.38 -10.05
CA ASP A 52 -2.31 7.33 -10.71
C ASP A 52 -1.67 8.73 -10.69
N PRO A 53 -1.28 9.31 -11.84
CA PRO A 53 -0.65 10.63 -11.87
C PRO A 53 -1.60 11.77 -11.43
N SER A 54 -2.91 11.54 -11.39
CA SER A 54 -3.89 12.53 -10.90
C SER A 54 -4.01 12.55 -9.37
N VAL A 55 -3.44 11.56 -8.69
CA VAL A 55 -3.44 11.46 -7.22
C VAL A 55 -2.12 11.97 -6.66
N THR A 56 -2.18 12.80 -5.63
CA THR A 56 -1.00 13.19 -4.85
C THR A 56 -0.80 12.21 -3.71
N TYR A 57 0.26 11.40 -3.80
CA TYR A 57 0.66 10.42 -2.80
C TYR A 57 1.57 11.10 -1.77
N THR A 58 0.96 11.59 -0.70
CA THR A 58 1.69 12.10 0.47
C THR A 58 2.15 10.95 1.35
N PRO A 59 3.36 10.99 1.94
CA PRO A 59 3.75 10.03 2.96
C PRO A 59 2.73 10.01 4.10
N PRO A 60 2.32 8.84 4.61
CA PRO A 60 1.26 8.76 5.61
C PRO A 60 1.67 9.34 6.96
N TYR A 61 0.69 9.62 7.83
CA TYR A 61 0.99 9.95 9.22
C TYR A 61 1.67 8.80 9.97
N LYS A 62 2.63 9.15 10.83
CA LYS A 62 3.20 8.19 11.77
C LYS A 62 2.18 7.86 12.84
N PRO A 63 2.12 6.60 13.30
CA PRO A 63 1.20 6.18 14.35
C PRO A 63 1.50 6.81 15.71
N ASP A 64 2.69 7.41 15.89
CA ASP A 64 3.08 8.14 17.11
C ASP A 64 2.48 9.55 17.20
N GLY A 65 1.68 9.97 16.22
CA GLY A 65 1.05 11.29 16.19
C GLY A 65 2.00 12.47 15.94
N SER A 66 3.29 12.22 15.75
CA SER A 66 4.30 13.30 15.67
C SER A 66 4.24 14.07 14.36
N SER A 67 4.14 13.36 13.23
CA SER A 67 4.36 13.89 11.88
C SER A 67 4.05 12.84 10.82
N ARG A 68 4.13 13.22 9.54
CA ARG A 68 4.16 12.25 8.43
C ARG A 68 5.51 11.53 8.35
N TYR A 69 5.51 10.36 7.72
CA TYR A 69 6.75 9.76 7.24
C TYR A 69 7.48 10.70 6.26
N PRO A 70 8.79 10.57 6.07
CA PRO A 70 9.52 11.36 5.07
C PRO A 70 9.12 10.98 3.64
N ASN A 71 9.34 11.91 2.71
CA ASN A 71 9.28 11.63 1.27
C ASN A 71 10.31 10.57 0.87
N SER A 72 9.93 9.65 -0.02
CA SER A 72 10.80 8.63 -0.58
C SER A 72 11.61 9.17 -1.76
N SER A 73 12.83 8.70 -1.99
CA SER A 73 13.66 9.18 -3.10
C SER A 73 13.43 8.34 -4.36
N TYR A 74 13.25 8.97 -5.52
CA TYR A 74 13.10 8.22 -6.78
C TYR A 74 14.33 7.38 -7.13
N THR A 75 15.53 7.76 -6.68
CA THR A 75 16.77 7.00 -6.94
C THR A 75 17.18 6.07 -5.79
N ASN A 76 16.40 6.06 -4.70
CA ASN A 76 16.67 5.25 -3.50
C ASN A 76 15.34 5.03 -2.75
N ALA A 77 14.35 4.52 -3.47
CA ALA A 77 12.99 4.42 -2.99
C ALA A 77 12.87 3.22 -2.05
N TRP A 78 12.28 3.41 -0.87
CA TRP A 78 12.07 2.29 0.06
C TRP A 78 11.13 1.26 -0.55
N VAL A 79 11.51 -0.01 -0.46
CA VAL A 79 10.63 -1.14 -0.83
C VAL A 79 9.40 -1.17 0.07
N ASN A 80 9.59 -0.79 1.34
CA ASN A 80 8.54 -0.59 2.33
C ASN A 80 8.82 0.71 3.10
N GLY A 81 8.06 1.77 2.85
CA GLY A 81 8.26 3.07 3.48
C GLY A 81 7.96 3.08 4.99
N PHE A 82 7.27 2.06 5.50
CA PHE A 82 7.01 1.88 6.93
C PHE A 82 8.08 1.06 7.65
N ASP A 83 8.89 0.28 6.92
CA ASP A 83 10.05 -0.44 7.42
C ASP A 83 11.22 -0.25 6.45
N GLN A 84 11.98 0.82 6.69
CA GLN A 84 13.10 1.22 5.84
C GLN A 84 14.28 0.25 5.90
N SER A 85 14.26 -0.73 6.82
CA SER A 85 15.29 -1.76 6.90
C SER A 85 15.15 -2.84 5.81
N GLU A 86 13.99 -2.91 5.14
CA GLU A 86 13.73 -3.84 4.04
C GLU A 86 14.47 -3.48 2.73
N GLY A 87 15.19 -2.35 2.72
CA GLY A 87 16.04 -1.93 1.61
C GLY A 87 15.35 -0.97 0.63
N THR A 88 16.05 -0.71 -0.46
CA THR A 88 15.71 0.35 -1.42
C THR A 88 15.98 -0.05 -2.86
N ASP A 89 15.22 0.54 -3.78
CA ASP A 89 15.39 0.39 -5.23
C ASP A 89 15.68 1.73 -5.90
N ASP A 90 16.45 1.70 -7.00
CA ASP A 90 16.65 2.86 -7.86
C ASP A 90 15.64 2.83 -9.01
N LEU A 91 14.53 3.57 -8.87
CA LEU A 91 13.42 3.56 -9.83
C LEU A 91 13.78 4.11 -11.21
N ARG A 92 15.01 4.60 -11.41
CA ARG A 92 15.52 4.96 -12.74
C ARG A 92 15.83 3.75 -13.61
N ASN A 93 16.22 2.65 -12.98
CA ASN A 93 16.83 1.48 -13.62
C ASN A 93 16.19 0.15 -13.16
N ASP A 94 15.44 0.15 -12.06
CA ASP A 94 14.84 -1.04 -11.48
C ASP A 94 13.41 -0.75 -11.00
N ILE A 95 12.50 -1.62 -11.40
CA ILE A 95 11.14 -1.64 -10.92
C ILE A 95 10.76 -3.10 -10.70
N ARG A 96 10.59 -3.50 -9.44
CA ARG A 96 10.22 -4.86 -9.01
C ARG A 96 8.79 -5.24 -9.46
N PHE A 97 8.59 -5.42 -10.76
CA PHE A 97 7.39 -5.99 -11.36
C PHE A 97 7.80 -7.15 -12.27
N ASP A 98 7.60 -8.38 -11.78
CA ASP A 98 8.19 -9.61 -12.32
C ASP A 98 7.87 -9.95 -13.80
N GLN A 99 7.03 -9.20 -14.52
CA GLN A 99 6.43 -9.69 -15.77
C GLN A 99 6.20 -8.68 -16.92
N ILE A 100 6.62 -7.40 -16.82
CA ILE A 100 6.65 -6.48 -17.98
C ILE A 100 8.08 -6.27 -18.51
N GLY A 101 8.51 -7.17 -19.40
CA GLY A 101 9.60 -6.95 -20.38
C GLY A 101 10.83 -6.13 -19.92
N SER A 102 11.25 -5.20 -20.79
CA SER A 102 12.51 -4.43 -20.73
C SER A 102 12.35 -3.00 -20.20
N ILE A 103 11.23 -2.69 -19.52
CA ILE A 103 11.07 -1.35 -18.93
C ILE A 103 11.86 -1.33 -17.63
N GLU A 104 13.03 -0.72 -17.69
CA GLU A 104 13.96 -0.59 -16.56
C GLU A 104 13.74 0.76 -15.85
N GLN A 105 12.54 1.33 -15.80
CA GLN A 105 12.33 2.60 -15.10
C GLN A 105 10.90 2.74 -14.60
N GLY A 106 10.68 3.67 -13.66
CA GLY A 106 9.35 4.09 -13.25
C GLY A 106 8.49 4.44 -14.46
N PHE A 107 7.29 3.87 -14.50
CA PHE A 107 6.37 4.06 -15.62
C PHE A 107 4.93 3.89 -15.17
N TYR A 108 4.00 4.30 -16.03
CA TYR A 108 2.62 3.87 -15.96
C TYR A 108 2.02 3.80 -17.36
N MET A 109 0.91 3.09 -17.49
CA MET A 109 0.16 2.97 -18.73
C MET A 109 -0.99 3.98 -18.69
N GLN A 110 -0.87 5.06 -19.46
CA GLN A 110 -1.90 6.07 -19.61
C GLN A 110 -3.06 5.49 -20.41
N PHE A 111 -4.28 5.55 -19.86
CA PHE A 111 -5.49 5.16 -20.59
C PHE A 111 -5.86 6.21 -21.63
N ASN A 112 -6.09 5.76 -22.86
CA ASN A 112 -6.49 6.57 -24.01
C ASN A 112 -8.00 6.41 -24.23
N SER A 113 -8.79 7.30 -23.65
CA SER A 113 -10.26 7.24 -23.75
C SER A 113 -10.74 7.37 -25.20
N SER A 114 -11.68 6.50 -25.56
CA SER A 114 -12.41 6.48 -26.82
C SER A 114 -13.61 5.56 -26.65
N THR A 115 -14.67 5.68 -27.46
CA THR A 115 -15.86 4.81 -27.35
C THR A 115 -15.51 3.32 -27.30
N SER A 116 -14.52 2.87 -28.08
CA SER A 116 -14.06 1.49 -28.07
C SER A 116 -13.28 1.11 -26.80
N CYS A 117 -12.48 2.02 -26.27
CA CYS A 117 -11.68 1.77 -25.08
C CYS A 117 -12.51 1.88 -23.80
N ASP A 118 -13.46 2.81 -23.76
CA ASP A 118 -14.36 2.99 -22.62
C ASP A 118 -15.32 1.80 -22.46
N SER A 119 -15.77 1.20 -23.58
CA SER A 119 -16.64 0.01 -23.56
C SER A 119 -15.90 -1.29 -23.25
N ASN A 120 -14.60 -1.36 -23.55
CA ASN A 120 -13.76 -2.51 -23.22
C ASN A 120 -12.33 -2.06 -22.88
N PRO A 121 -12.09 -1.65 -21.61
CA PRO A 121 -10.82 -1.06 -21.19
C PRO A 121 -9.70 -2.09 -21.00
N ARG A 122 -9.97 -3.39 -21.12
CA ARG A 122 -8.95 -4.46 -20.99
C ARG A 122 -8.31 -4.83 -22.34
N GLN A 123 -8.02 -3.82 -23.14
CA GLN A 123 -7.35 -3.94 -24.44
C GLN A 123 -6.00 -3.21 -24.39
N ASN A 124 -4.91 -3.90 -24.73
CA ASN A 124 -3.57 -3.30 -24.67
C ASN A 124 -3.39 -2.08 -25.57
N SER A 125 -4.15 -2.01 -26.68
CA SER A 125 -4.17 -0.88 -27.61
C SER A 125 -4.76 0.41 -27.02
N CYS A 126 -5.48 0.32 -25.90
CA CYS A 126 -6.06 1.49 -25.22
C CYS A 126 -5.08 2.21 -24.30
N TYR A 127 -3.80 1.83 -24.31
CA TYR A 127 -2.81 2.35 -23.38
C TYR A 127 -1.53 2.79 -24.07
N THR A 128 -0.95 3.87 -23.56
CA THR A 128 0.37 4.35 -23.95
C THR A 128 1.28 4.40 -22.72
N ALA A 129 2.50 3.89 -22.87
CA ALA A 129 3.49 3.93 -21.80
C ALA A 129 3.99 5.37 -21.59
N VAL A 130 4.00 5.81 -20.33
CA VAL A 130 4.64 7.05 -19.88
C VAL A 130 5.84 6.67 -19.03
N LEU A 131 7.03 7.16 -19.41
CA LEU A 131 8.30 6.84 -18.76
C LEU A 131 8.76 8.01 -17.89
N LEU A 132 9.15 7.73 -16.64
CA LEU A 132 9.32 8.76 -15.64
C LEU A 132 10.73 9.34 -15.50
N ASN A 133 11.77 8.78 -16.13
CA ASN A 133 13.12 9.34 -16.02
C ASN A 133 13.24 10.77 -16.56
N ASN A 134 12.37 11.14 -17.51
CA ASN A 134 12.29 12.49 -18.06
C ASN A 134 11.10 13.30 -17.52
N ALA A 135 10.32 12.74 -16.58
CA ALA A 135 9.25 13.46 -15.91
C ALA A 135 9.78 14.51 -14.94
N SER A 136 8.87 15.38 -14.45
CA SER A 136 9.23 16.43 -13.50
C SER A 136 9.72 15.87 -12.17
N ALA A 137 10.39 16.71 -11.38
CA ALA A 137 10.86 16.31 -10.06
C ALA A 137 9.69 15.96 -9.13
N GLU A 138 8.58 16.68 -9.25
CA GLU A 138 7.35 16.46 -8.50
C GLU A 138 6.71 15.12 -8.86
N GLU A 139 6.63 14.77 -10.14
CA GLU A 139 6.04 13.49 -10.58
C GLU A 139 6.89 12.30 -10.14
N LYS A 140 8.22 12.42 -10.22
CA LYS A 140 9.16 11.41 -9.68
C LYS A 140 9.01 11.24 -8.17
N GLN A 141 8.88 12.34 -7.43
CA GLN A 141 8.66 12.32 -5.98
C GLN A 141 7.33 11.66 -5.63
N ASN A 142 6.27 12.00 -6.37
CA ASN A 142 4.94 11.43 -6.22
C ASN A 142 4.95 9.91 -6.47
N TYR A 143 5.63 9.48 -7.54
CA TYR A 143 5.79 8.06 -7.88
C TYR A 143 6.61 7.31 -6.83
N ALA A 144 7.70 7.89 -6.32
CA ALA A 144 8.49 7.29 -5.25
C ALA A 144 7.67 7.11 -3.96
N ASN A 145 6.83 8.08 -3.61
CA ASN A 145 5.94 7.97 -2.47
C ASN A 145 4.88 6.88 -2.68
N TRP A 146 4.26 6.83 -3.87
CA TRP A 146 3.36 5.72 -4.23
C TRP A 146 4.06 4.37 -4.08
N PHE A 147 5.26 4.24 -4.64
CA PHE A 147 6.05 3.01 -4.59
C PHE A 147 6.25 2.54 -3.15
N SER A 148 6.72 3.44 -2.28
CA SER A 148 7.08 3.09 -0.91
C SER A 148 5.90 2.93 0.05
N TYR A 149 4.78 3.62 -0.18
CA TYR A 149 3.68 3.68 0.80
C TYR A 149 2.34 3.14 0.28
N TYR A 150 2.20 2.85 -1.01
CA TYR A 150 0.89 2.54 -1.61
C TYR A 150 0.91 1.41 -2.66
N SER A 151 2.08 0.92 -3.08
CA SER A 151 2.20 0.03 -4.26
C SER A 151 1.72 -1.41 -4.06
N THR A 152 1.47 -1.83 -2.82
CA THR A 152 0.84 -3.10 -2.49
C THR A 152 -0.45 -2.86 -1.71
N ARG A 153 -1.34 -3.85 -1.66
CA ARG A 153 -2.57 -3.77 -0.86
C ARG A 153 -2.28 -3.52 0.61
N ALA A 154 -1.25 -4.16 1.19
CA ALA A 154 -0.82 -3.94 2.57
C ALA A 154 -0.39 -2.49 2.81
N LEU A 155 0.45 -1.95 1.93
CA LEU A 155 0.94 -0.59 2.04
C LEU A 155 -0.20 0.42 1.90
N ALA A 156 -1.04 0.26 0.87
CA ALA A 156 -2.21 1.12 0.65
C ALA A 156 -3.20 1.07 1.83
N ALA A 157 -3.49 -0.12 2.37
CA ALA A 157 -4.36 -0.28 3.52
C ALA A 157 -3.78 0.40 4.77
N LYS A 158 -2.49 0.17 5.06
CA LYS A 158 -1.81 0.80 6.20
C LYS A 158 -1.82 2.32 6.08
N SER A 159 -1.51 2.86 4.90
CA SER A 159 -1.59 4.29 4.61
C SER A 159 -3.00 4.84 4.83
N GLY A 160 -4.02 4.20 4.27
CA GLY A 160 -5.42 4.62 4.44
C GLY A 160 -5.88 4.63 5.89
N ILE A 161 -5.46 3.64 6.69
CA ILE A 161 -5.75 3.58 8.13
C ILE A 161 -5.03 4.72 8.85
N THR A 162 -3.73 4.92 8.61
CA THR A 162 -3.01 6.01 9.28
C THR A 162 -3.56 7.39 8.94
N GLU A 163 -4.11 7.58 7.73
CA GLU A 163 -4.78 8.83 7.35
C GLU A 163 -6.15 8.97 8.02
N ALA A 164 -6.98 7.92 8.04
CA ALA A 164 -8.33 7.98 8.58
C ALA A 164 -8.40 8.12 10.10
N PHE A 165 -7.40 7.60 10.82
CA PHE A 165 -7.39 7.57 12.28
C PHE A 165 -6.50 8.66 12.92
N PHE A 166 -5.84 9.51 12.14
CA PHE A 166 -4.97 10.57 12.67
C PHE A 166 -5.72 11.63 13.48
N ASP A 167 -6.93 12.00 13.07
CA ASP A 167 -7.74 13.03 13.74
C ASP A 167 -8.57 12.49 14.93
N LEU A 168 -8.41 11.23 15.29
CA LEU A 168 -9.14 10.67 16.42
C LEU A 168 -8.42 11.03 17.73
N PRO A 169 -9.16 11.49 18.76
CA PRO A 169 -8.55 11.86 20.03
C PRO A 169 -7.86 10.65 20.69
N GLU A 170 -6.81 10.91 21.48
CA GLU A 170 -5.87 9.93 22.08
C GLU A 170 -6.52 8.80 22.92
N ASN A 171 -7.84 8.85 23.12
CA ASN A 171 -8.67 7.87 23.82
C ASN A 171 -9.10 6.67 22.95
N ILE A 172 -8.53 6.48 21.76
CA ILE A 172 -8.74 5.26 20.97
C ILE A 172 -7.55 4.31 21.13
N ARG A 173 -7.79 3.18 21.81
CA ARG A 173 -6.87 2.04 21.86
C ARG A 173 -7.17 1.11 20.70
N VAL A 174 -6.18 0.86 19.85
CA VAL A 174 -6.29 -0.01 18.68
C VAL A 174 -5.77 -1.41 19.05
N GLY A 175 -6.63 -2.42 18.97
CA GLY A 175 -6.23 -3.83 19.09
C GLY A 175 -5.80 -4.39 17.72
N TYR A 176 -4.75 -5.22 17.71
CA TYR A 176 -4.23 -5.87 16.50
C TYR A 176 -4.51 -7.38 16.53
N GLY A 177 -5.18 -7.89 15.50
CA GLY A 177 -5.35 -9.31 15.20
C GLY A 177 -4.84 -9.62 13.79
N ALA A 178 -4.21 -10.78 13.61
CA ALA A 178 -3.85 -11.32 12.29
C ALA A 178 -4.69 -12.58 12.02
N ILE A 179 -5.09 -12.84 10.78
CA ILE A 179 -6.03 -13.92 10.43
C ILE A 179 -5.38 -15.30 10.30
N ASN A 180 -4.06 -15.42 10.08
CA ASN A 180 -3.35 -16.69 9.96
C ASN A 180 -2.19 -16.85 10.97
N VAL A 181 -2.39 -16.41 12.22
CA VAL A 181 -1.54 -16.89 13.33
C VAL A 181 -2.04 -18.24 13.82
N ASN A 182 -1.37 -19.32 13.42
CA ASN A 182 -1.56 -20.61 14.07
C ASN A 182 -1.20 -20.53 15.56
N GLY A 183 -2.21 -20.63 16.43
CA GLY A 183 -2.06 -20.94 17.85
C GLY A 183 -1.35 -19.90 18.69
N ARG A 184 -2.08 -18.88 19.17
CA ARG A 184 -1.69 -18.08 20.33
C ARG A 184 -2.80 -18.12 21.38
N THR A 185 -2.40 -18.36 22.61
CA THR A 185 -3.30 -18.30 23.77
C THR A 185 -3.25 -16.89 24.33
N ILE A 186 -4.41 -16.23 24.41
CA ILE A 186 -4.58 -14.96 25.13
C ILE A 186 -5.64 -15.20 26.19
N ASP A 187 -5.32 -14.90 27.45
CA ASP A 187 -6.17 -15.07 28.64
C ASP A 187 -6.75 -16.49 28.82
N GLY A 188 -5.98 -17.50 28.44
CA GLY A 188 -6.37 -18.91 28.60
C GLY A 188 -7.44 -19.38 27.62
N VAL A 189 -7.85 -18.54 26.67
CA VAL A 189 -8.75 -18.91 25.58
C VAL A 189 -7.92 -19.07 24.29
N ASN A 190 -8.16 -20.17 23.59
CA ASN A 190 -7.53 -20.43 22.29
C ASN A 190 -8.27 -19.60 21.25
N THR A 191 -7.62 -18.60 20.66
CA THR A 191 -8.27 -17.73 19.66
C THR A 191 -7.41 -17.65 18.40
N ASP A 192 -8.01 -17.94 17.25
CA ASP A 192 -7.36 -17.96 15.94
C ASP A 192 -7.18 -16.54 15.33
N THR A 193 -7.49 -15.48 16.07
CA THR A 193 -7.72 -14.14 15.47
C THR A 193 -7.24 -12.96 16.31
N LEU A 194 -6.66 -13.17 17.50
CA LEU A 194 -6.26 -12.10 18.41
C LEU A 194 -4.80 -12.31 18.85
N VAL A 195 -3.95 -11.29 18.67
CA VAL A 195 -2.50 -11.38 18.94
C VAL A 195 -2.09 -10.51 20.14
N SER A 196 -2.86 -9.48 20.51
CA SER A 196 -2.77 -8.81 21.81
C SER A 196 -4.03 -8.00 22.10
N GLY A 197 -4.62 -8.23 23.28
CA GLY A 197 -5.38 -7.22 24.02
C GLY A 197 -4.46 -6.53 25.02
N VAL A 198 -4.73 -5.27 25.34
CA VAL A 198 -4.21 -4.60 26.54
C VAL A 198 -5.35 -4.41 27.51
#